data_AF-A0A9E2ZUU4-F1
#
_entry.id   AF-A0A9E2ZUU4-F1
#
_cell.length_a   1.000
_cell.length_b   1.000
_cell.length_c   1.000
_cell.angle_alpha   90.00
_cell.angle_beta   90.00
_cell.angle_gamma   90.00
#
_symmetry.space_group_name_H-M   'P 1'
#
loop_
_entity.id
_entity.type
_entity.pdbx_description
1 polymer ?
#
loop_
_entity_poly.entity_id
_entity_poly.type
_entity_poly.pdbx_seq_one_letter_code
_entity_poly.pdbx_strand_id
1 'polypeptide(L)'
;MASVKQIQVTFDCAEPERVARFWCEVLGYVVPPPPEGFATWGDFDGALPPEHQGSAFACIDPSGAGPRLFFQRVPNSTTIRAQTLIRNNRLVRA
;
A
#
# COMPACT_ATOMS: atom_id res chain seq x y z
N MET A 1 -28.85 4.01 12.18
CA MET A 1 -27.41 3.98 12.50
C MET A 1 -26.65 4.47 11.27
N ALA A 2 -25.71 5.40 11.43
CA ALA A 2 -24.88 5.84 10.31
C ALA A 2 -23.94 4.70 9.87
N SER A 3 -23.87 4.42 8.57
CA SER A 3 -22.93 3.45 8.01
C SER A 3 -21.55 4.09 7.88
N VAL A 4 -20.54 3.53 8.56
CA VAL A 4 -19.14 3.99 8.45
C VAL A 4 -18.56 3.45 7.15
N LYS A 5 -18.05 4.34 6.31
CA LYS A 5 -17.38 3.94 5.07
C LYS A 5 -15.95 3.49 5.37
N GLN A 6 -15.53 2.43 4.68
CA GLN A 6 -14.12 2.04 4.63
C GLN A 6 -13.33 3.08 3.85
N ILE A 7 -12.14 3.41 4.35
CA ILE A 7 -11.23 4.38 3.75
C ILE A 7 -9.86 3.74 3.53
N GLN A 8 -9.12 4.25 2.55
CA GLN A 8 -7.70 3.95 2.36
C GLN A 8 -6.89 5.23 2.62
N VAL A 9 -5.76 5.09 3.30
CA VAL A 9 -4.79 6.18 3.46
C VAL A 9 -3.63 5.92 2.53
N THR A 10 -3.32 6.88 1.66
CA THR A 10 -2.20 6.79 0.72
C THR A 10 -1.07 7.73 1.14
N PHE A 11 0.17 7.25 1.14
CA PHE A 11 1.38 7.99 1.46
C PHE A 11 2.27 8.17 0.23
N ASP A 12 2.77 9.38 0.03
CA ASP A 12 3.82 9.67 -0.93
C ASP A 12 5.18 9.51 -0.25
N CYS A 13 6.07 8.70 -0.84
CA CYS A 13 7.41 8.49 -0.30
C CYS A 13 8.41 8.05 -1.39
N ALA A 14 9.71 8.09 -1.08
CA ALA A 14 10.74 7.63 -2.01
C ALA A 14 10.88 6.09 -2.04
N GLU A 15 10.65 5.41 -0.92
CA GLU A 15 10.84 3.97 -0.76
C GLU A 15 9.57 3.29 -0.18
N PRO A 16 8.58 2.94 -1.01
CA PRO A 16 7.29 2.42 -0.56
C PRO A 16 7.36 1.19 0.35
N GLU A 17 8.17 0.18 -0.02
CA GLU A 17 8.29 -1.06 0.75
C GLU A 17 8.86 -0.81 2.15
N ARG A 18 9.93 -0.01 2.23
CA ARG A 18 10.59 0.32 3.50
C ARG A 18 9.63 1.01 4.47
N VAL A 19 8.88 2.01 3.98
CA VAL A 19 7.92 2.76 4.81
C VAL A 19 6.75 1.88 5.21
N ALA A 20 6.25 1.02 4.31
CA ALA A 20 5.18 0.10 4.64
C ALA A 20 5.56 -0.90 5.73
N ARG A 21 6.76 -1.50 5.64
CA ARG A 21 7.30 -2.41 6.66
C ARG A 21 7.45 -1.71 8.01
N PHE A 22 7.89 -0.45 8.03
CA PHE A 22 7.90 0.34 9.27
C PHE A 22 6.51 0.46 9.91
N TRP A 23 5.48 0.76 9.11
CA TRP A 23 4.11 0.85 9.62
C TRP A 23 3.51 -0.50 10.03
N CYS A 24 3.92 -1.61 9.41
CA CYS A 24 3.61 -2.95 9.90
C CYS A 24 4.08 -3.13 11.35
N GLU A 25 5.34 -2.81 11.63
CA GLU A 25 5.91 -2.96 12.97
C GLU A 25 5.26 -2.00 13.99
N VAL A 26 5.03 -0.74 13.61
CA VAL A 26 4.49 0.29 14.52
C VAL A 26 3.03 0.03 14.90
N LEU A 27 2.21 -0.45 13.96
CA LEU A 27 0.77 -0.62 14.16
C LEU A 27 0.34 -2.08 14.35
N GLY A 28 1.27 -3.04 14.25
CA GLY A 28 0.93 -4.47 14.18
C GLY A 28 0.20 -4.85 12.89
N TYR A 29 0.39 -4.06 11.83
CA TYR A 29 -0.18 -4.33 10.51
C TYR A 29 0.65 -5.39 9.79
N VAL A 30 0.08 -6.00 8.75
CA VAL A 30 0.78 -7.01 7.94
C VAL A 30 0.84 -6.59 6.49
N VAL A 31 1.86 -7.06 5.79
CA VAL A 31 1.91 -6.96 4.33
C VAL A 31 0.87 -7.94 3.75
N PRO A 32 -0.03 -7.49 2.86
CA PRO A 32 -0.99 -8.40 2.22
C PRO A 32 -0.25 -9.47 1.40
N PRO A 33 -0.88 -10.61 1.11
CA PRO A 33 -0.27 -11.62 0.25
C PRO A 33 0.05 -11.02 -1.14
N PRO A 34 1.12 -11.50 -1.81
CA PRO A 34 1.40 -11.10 -3.18
C PRO A 34 0.23 -11.48 -4.11
N PRO A 35 0.14 -10.84 -5.28
CA PRO A 35 -0.89 -11.20 -6.26
C PRO A 35 -0.87 -12.67 -6.66
N GLU A 36 -2.05 -13.20 -7.02
CA GLU A 36 -2.16 -14.56 -7.54
C GLU A 36 -1.18 -14.80 -8.69
N GLY A 37 -0.51 -15.96 -8.66
CA GLY A 37 0.53 -16.32 -9.61
C GLY A 37 1.96 -15.96 -9.19
N PHE A 38 2.15 -15.24 -8.07
CA PHE A 38 3.47 -14.90 -7.55
C PHE A 38 3.69 -15.49 -6.15
N ALA A 39 4.89 -16.04 -5.92
CA ALA A 39 5.25 -16.62 -4.62
C ALA A 39 5.64 -15.54 -3.60
N THR A 40 6.27 -14.46 -4.06
CA THR A 40 6.70 -13.34 -3.22
C THR A 40 6.35 -11.99 -3.86
N TRP A 41 6.37 -10.93 -3.05
CA TRP A 41 6.27 -9.56 -3.56
C TRP A 41 7.45 -9.19 -4.46
N GLY A 42 8.65 -9.73 -4.19
CA GLY A 42 9.83 -9.50 -5.03
C GLY A 42 9.66 -10.09 -6.43
N ASP A 43 9.06 -11.29 -6.54
CA ASP A 43 8.77 -11.89 -7.84
C ASP A 43 7.76 -11.08 -8.65
N PHE A 44 6.72 -10.57 -7.97
CA PHE A 44 5.73 -9.70 -8.60
C PHE A 44 6.36 -8.39 -9.07
N ASP A 45 7.16 -7.74 -8.22
CA ASP A 45 7.83 -6.49 -8.57
C ASP A 45 8.81 -6.68 -9.73
N GLY A 46 9.61 -7.74 -9.71
CA GLY A 46 10.55 -8.06 -10.78
C GLY A 46 9.89 -8.39 -12.13
N ALA A 47 8.61 -8.78 -12.14
CA ALA A 47 7.84 -9.02 -13.35
C ALA A 47 7.23 -7.73 -13.96
N LEU A 48 7.26 -6.61 -13.26
CA LEU A 48 6.80 -5.31 -13.77
C LEU A 48 7.83 -4.68 -14.72
N PRO A 49 7.41 -3.79 -15.64
CA PRO A 49 8.33 -2.96 -16.38
C PRO A 49 9.27 -2.17 -15.44
N PRO A 50 10.55 -1.96 -15.78
CA PRO A 50 11.53 -1.32 -14.89
C PRO A 50 11.08 0.00 -14.26
N GLU A 51 10.32 0.81 -15.00
CA GLU A 51 9.75 2.08 -14.54
C GLU A 51 8.70 1.93 -13.43
N HIS A 52 8.08 0.76 -13.31
CA HIS A 52 7.05 0.42 -12.32
C HIS A 52 7.58 -0.40 -11.14
N GLN A 53 8.81 -0.90 -11.22
CA GLN A 53 9.44 -1.63 -10.11
C GLN A 53 9.66 -0.70 -8.91
N GLY A 54 9.29 -1.18 -7.73
CA GLY A 54 9.32 -0.42 -6.47
C GLY A 54 8.38 0.79 -6.46
N SER A 55 7.40 0.86 -7.35
CA SER A 55 6.52 2.03 -7.48
C SER A 55 5.45 2.13 -6.39
N ALA A 56 5.09 1.01 -5.75
CA ALA A 56 4.08 1.02 -4.70
C ALA A 56 4.20 -0.17 -3.74
N PHE A 57 3.67 0.00 -2.53
CA PHE A 57 3.52 -1.06 -1.54
C PHE A 57 2.31 -0.82 -0.63
N ALA A 58 1.94 -1.80 0.19
CA ALA A 58 0.80 -1.67 1.10
C ALA A 58 0.99 -2.44 2.40
N CYS A 59 0.28 -2.01 3.44
CA CYS A 59 0.03 -2.81 4.64
C CYS A 59 -1.44 -2.69 5.06
N ILE A 60 -1.93 -3.73 5.73
CA ILE A 60 -3.32 -3.87 6.14
C ILE A 60 -3.42 -4.30 7.61
N ASP A 61 -4.50 -3.90 8.26
CA ASP A 61 -4.86 -4.44 9.57
C ASP A 61 -5.25 -5.92 9.42
N PRO A 62 -4.58 -6.86 10.11
CA PRO A 62 -4.93 -8.27 10.06
C PRO A 62 -6.36 -8.58 10.57
N SER A 63 -6.92 -7.72 11.43
CA SER A 63 -8.31 -7.84 11.91
C SER A 63 -9.35 -7.24 10.95
N GLY A 64 -8.90 -6.46 9.96
CA GLY A 64 -9.76 -5.74 9.03
C GLY A 64 -10.54 -4.58 9.63
N ALA A 65 -10.27 -4.19 10.88
CA ALA A 65 -10.94 -3.06 11.54
C ALA A 65 -10.36 -1.71 11.11
N GLY A 66 -9.05 -1.67 10.87
CA GLY A 66 -8.29 -0.50 10.48
C GLY A 66 -8.24 -0.27 8.96
N PRO A 67 -7.92 0.96 8.54
CA PRO A 67 -7.84 1.32 7.13
C PRO A 67 -6.65 0.64 6.46
N ARG A 68 -6.76 0.39 5.16
CA ARG A 68 -5.60 0.00 4.35
C ARG A 68 -4.65 1.20 4.22
N LEU A 69 -3.36 0.96 4.42
CA LEU A 69 -2.31 1.93 4.14
C LEU A 69 -1.64 1.56 2.81
N PHE A 70 -1.55 2.53 1.91
CA PHE A 70 -0.97 2.38 0.58
C PHE A 70 0.17 3.38 0.42
N PHE A 71 1.29 2.96 -0.17
CA PHE A 71 2.48 3.77 -0.32
C PHE A 71 2.80 3.85 -1.80
N GLN A 72 2.94 5.07 -2.32
CA GLN A 72 3.26 5.32 -3.73
C GLN A 72 4.59 6.06 -3.85
N ARG A 73 5.41 5.64 -4.82
CA ARG A 73 6.70 6.25 -5.11
C ARG A 73 6.49 7.58 -5.80
N VAL A 74 7.00 8.65 -5.21
CA VAL A 74 7.02 9.98 -5.82
C VAL A 74 8.47 10.47 -5.91
N PRO A 75 9.07 10.58 -7.12
CA PRO A 75 10.51 10.80 -7.30
C PRO A 75 11.08 12.08 -6.65
N ASN A 76 10.25 13.09 -6.37
CA ASN A 76 10.67 14.42 -5.91
C ASN A 76 10.13 14.78 -4.52
N SER A 77 9.71 13.82 -3.70
CA SER A 77 9.12 14.13 -2.40
C SER A 77 10.20 14.32 -1.31
N THR A 78 10.55 15.57 -1.01
CA THR A 78 11.22 15.94 0.27
C THR A 78 10.27 15.82 1.47
N THR A 79 8.98 15.56 1.26
CA THR A 79 7.94 15.55 2.29
C THR A 79 7.03 14.34 2.13
N ILE A 80 6.82 13.59 3.21
CA ILE A 80 5.78 12.57 3.30
C ILE A 80 4.42 13.28 3.35
N ARG A 81 3.52 12.95 2.42
CA ARG A 81 2.13 13.45 2.42
C ARG A 81 1.18 12.27 2.49
N ALA A 82 0.16 12.37 3.36
CA ALA A 82 -0.89 11.38 3.49
C ALA A 82 -2.21 11.94 2.92
N GLN A 83 -2.84 11.21 2.01
CA GLN A 83 -4.14 11.57 1.42
C GLN A 83 -5.15 10.45 1.68
N THR A 84 -6.34 10.83 2.15
CA THR A 84 -7.44 9.89 2.39
C THR A 84 -8.24 9.72 1.11
N LEU A 85 -8.30 8.49 0.60
CA LEU A 85 -9.14 8.12 -0.54
C LEU A 85 -10.32 7.28 -0.06
N ILE A 86 -11.54 7.74 -0.36
CA ILE A 86 -12.76 6.92 -0.21
C ILE A 86 -12.89 6.09 -1.49
N ARG A 87 -12.31 4.88 -1.52
CA ARG A 87 -12.53 3.93 -2.62
C ARG A 87 -13.60 2.90 -2.23
N ASN A 88 -14.66 2.80 -3.03
CA ASN A 88 -15.48 1.58 -3.04
C ASN A 88 -14.57 0.46 -3.57
N ASN A 89 -14.31 -0.56 -2.75
CA ASN A 89 -13.37 -1.66 -2.94
C ASN A 89 -13.50 -2.39 -4.31
N ARG A 90 -13.11 -1.74 -5.39
CA ARG A 90 -12.82 -2.34 -6.69
C ARG A 90 -11.34 -2.09 -6.96
N LEU A 91 -10.60 -3.19 -7.02
CA LEU A 91 -9.29 -3.27 -7.62
C LEU A 91 -9.42 -2.80 -9.09
N VAL A 92 -9.25 -1.51 -9.33
CA VAL A 92 -8.88 -1.02 -10.65
C VAL A 92 -7.37 -0.90 -10.61
N ARG A 93 -6.72 -2.00 -11.01
CA ARG A 93 -5.36 -2.01 -11.54
C ARG A 93 -5.38 -1.24 -12.86
N ALA A 94 -4.52 -0.25 -12.98
CA ALA A 94 -3.87 0.14 -14.22
C ALA A 94 -2.41 0.38 -13.85
#